data_AF-A0A947EWQ8-F1
#
_entry.id   AF-A0A947EWQ8-F1
#
_cell.length_a   1.000
_cell.length_b   1.000
_cell.length_c   1.000
_cell.angle_alpha   90.00
_cell.angle_beta   90.00
_cell.angle_gamma   90.00
#
_symmetry.space_group_name_H-M   'P 1'
#
loop_
_entity.id
_entity.type
_entity.pdbx_description
1 polymer ?
#
loop_
_entity_poly.entity_id
_entity_poly.type
_entity_poly.pdbx_seq_one_letter_code
_entity_poly.pdbx_strand_id
1 'polypeptide(L)'
;MKNLSIFLVLLVLASACRDKKEATLEQEQNVVFLSQAIEWISLMTPESWRGYNQDTLPDNWAIADDIIECFGKAGDMGGDIITQEQFDNF
;
A
#
# COMPACT_ATOMS: atom_id res chain seq x y z
N MET A 1 -16.47 -20.05 -47.12
CA MET A 1 -16.88 -18.80 -46.41
C MET A 1 -17.01 -18.97 -44.90
N LYS A 2 -17.40 -20.15 -44.36
CA LYS A 2 -17.44 -20.39 -42.90
C LYS A 2 -16.06 -20.40 -42.23
N ASN A 3 -15.05 -20.80 -42.98
CA ASN A 3 -13.63 -20.81 -42.63
C ASN A 3 -12.92 -19.45 -42.82
N LEU A 4 -13.54 -18.50 -43.54
CA LEU A 4 -13.02 -17.14 -43.70
C LEU A 4 -13.37 -16.28 -42.47
N SER A 5 -14.54 -16.52 -41.86
CA SER A 5 -14.95 -15.84 -40.62
C SER A 5 -14.08 -16.23 -39.41
N ILE A 6 -13.55 -17.46 -39.36
CA ILE A 6 -12.66 -17.91 -38.28
C ILE A 6 -11.31 -17.19 -38.35
N PHE A 7 -10.77 -16.98 -39.55
CA PHE A 7 -9.52 -16.25 -39.76
C PHE A 7 -9.64 -14.76 -39.38
N LEU A 8 -10.80 -14.15 -39.59
CA LEU A 8 -11.05 -12.75 -39.24
C LEU A 8 -11.10 -12.53 -37.71
N VAL A 9 -11.60 -13.51 -36.95
CA VAL A 9 -11.67 -13.43 -35.47
C VAL A 9 -10.29 -13.60 -34.83
N LEU A 10 -9.44 -14.46 -35.38
CA LEU A 10 -8.06 -14.64 -34.91
C LEU A 10 -7.19 -13.39 -35.15
N LEU A 11 -7.45 -12.63 -36.23
CA LEU A 11 -6.73 -11.40 -36.53
C LEU A 11 -7.06 -10.26 -35.54
N VAL A 12 -8.28 -10.21 -35.02
CA VAL A 12 -8.72 -9.17 -34.06
C VAL A 12 -8.10 -9.38 -32.68
N LEU A 13 -7.85 -10.63 -32.27
CA LEU A 13 -7.26 -10.96 -30.96
C LEU A 13 -5.75 -10.64 -30.87
N ALA A 14 -5.04 -10.57 -32.00
CA ALA A 14 -3.60 -10.26 -32.02
C ALA A 14 -3.27 -8.76 -31.83
N SER A 15 -4.27 -7.87 -31.95
CA SER A 15 -4.08 -6.41 -31.80
C SER A 15 -4.26 -5.90 -30.37
N ALA A 16 -4.51 -6.77 -29.39
CA ALA A 16 -4.74 -6.37 -28.00
C ALA A 16 -3.45 -6.14 -27.17
N CYS A 17 -2.29 -6.59 -27.67
CA CYS A 17 -1.00 -6.25 -27.07
C CYS A 17 -0.52 -4.90 -27.62
N ARG A 18 -0.98 -3.82 -26.99
CA ARG A 18 -0.40 -2.50 -27.17
C ARG A 18 0.77 -2.36 -26.21
N ASP A 19 1.99 -2.51 -26.72
CA ASP A 19 3.20 -2.18 -25.97
C ASP A 19 3.11 -0.72 -25.49
N LYS A 20 3.08 -0.52 -24.17
CA LYS A 20 3.21 0.79 -23.57
C LYS A 20 4.65 1.25 -23.76
N LYS A 21 4.85 2.16 -24.70
CA LYS A 21 6.09 2.93 -24.81
C LYS A 21 6.08 3.96 -23.68
N GLU A 22 6.74 3.64 -22.58
CA GLU A 22 7.03 4.59 -21.50
C GLU A 22 7.74 5.81 -22.10
N ALA A 23 7.21 7.00 -21.81
CA ALA A 23 7.83 8.25 -22.19
C ALA A 23 9.07 8.45 -21.32
N THR A 24 10.25 8.53 -21.95
CA THR A 24 11.48 8.98 -21.31
C THR A 24 11.26 10.39 -20.77
N LEU A 25 11.10 10.50 -19.46
CA LEU A 25 11.21 11.77 -18.75
C LEU A 25 12.69 12.10 -18.63
N GLU A 26 13.12 13.13 -19.34
CA GLU A 26 14.36 13.83 -19.02
C GLU A 26 14.20 14.47 -17.64
N GLN A 27 14.82 13.86 -16.62
CA GLN A 27 15.04 14.50 -15.33
C GLN A 27 16.54 14.72 -15.15
N GLU A 28 17.01 15.87 -15.63
CA GLU A 28 18.18 16.54 -15.07
C GLU A 28 17.81 17.06 -13.67
N GLN A 29 18.11 16.27 -12.65
CA GLN A 29 18.53 16.81 -11.36
C GLN A 29 19.41 15.78 -10.66
N ASN A 30 20.49 16.31 -10.10
CA ASN A 30 21.56 15.62 -9.40
C ASN A 30 21.03 14.83 -8.19
N VAL A 31 20.61 13.57 -8.39
CA VAL A 31 20.23 12.66 -7.31
C VAL A 31 21.45 11.79 -6.95
N VAL A 32 22.33 12.36 -6.14
CA VAL A 32 23.17 11.56 -5.24
C VAL A 32 22.24 11.00 -4.15
N PHE A 33 21.46 9.97 -4.49
CA PHE A 33 20.65 9.20 -3.55
C PHE A 33 20.66 7.73 -3.96
N LEU A 34 21.86 7.19 -4.18
CA LEU A 34 22.06 5.76 -4.36
C LEU A 34 22.92 5.27 -3.20
N SER A 35 22.27 4.73 -2.17
CA SER A 35 22.69 3.51 -1.44
C SER A 35 22.32 3.44 0.06
N GLN A 36 21.55 4.36 0.64
CA GLN A 36 20.85 3.97 1.86
C GLN A 36 19.82 2.92 1.46
N ALA A 37 20.00 1.70 1.98
CA ALA A 37 19.04 0.63 1.80
C ALA A 37 17.65 1.19 2.16
N ILE A 38 16.69 1.07 1.25
CA ILE A 38 15.29 1.41 1.52
C ILE A 38 14.83 0.37 2.55
N GLU A 39 14.95 0.70 3.82
CA GLU A 39 14.55 -0.16 4.92
C GLU A 39 13.07 0.12 5.22
N TRP A 40 12.22 -0.80 4.76
CA TRP A 40 10.82 -0.81 5.17
C TRP A 40 10.72 -1.29 6.61
N ILE A 41 10.09 -0.49 7.46
CA ILE A 41 9.73 -0.90 8.81
C ILE A 41 8.29 -1.42 8.81
N SER A 42 8.03 -2.50 9.56
CA SER A 42 6.67 -2.97 9.78
C SER A 42 6.03 -2.17 10.91
N LEU A 43 4.80 -1.71 10.71
CA LEU A 43 3.95 -1.14 11.74
C LEU A 43 2.85 -2.13 12.18
N MET A 44 2.94 -3.41 11.80
CA MET A 44 1.91 -4.41 12.12
C MET A 44 2.15 -5.10 13.47
N THR A 45 2.87 -4.45 14.39
CA THR A 45 3.08 -4.93 15.76
C THR A 45 2.33 -4.03 16.74
N PRO A 46 1.65 -4.57 17.78
CA PRO A 46 0.95 -3.77 18.78
C PRO A 46 1.81 -2.67 19.42
N GLU A 47 3.10 -2.94 19.60
CA GLU A 47 4.07 -2.03 20.23
C GLU A 47 4.34 -0.78 19.38
N SER A 48 4.05 -0.80 18.08
CA SER A 48 4.18 0.37 17.22
C SER A 48 3.07 1.40 17.45
N TRP A 49 2.03 1.07 18.23
CA TRP A 49 0.82 1.88 18.39
C TRP A 49 0.51 2.19 19.85
N ARG A 50 -0.26 3.27 20.05
CA ARG A 50 -0.90 3.64 21.31
C ARG A 50 -2.19 4.41 21.04
N GLY A 51 -3.05 4.59 22.04
CA GLY A 51 -4.20 5.49 21.93
C GLY A 51 -3.77 6.96 21.83
N TYR A 52 -4.53 7.78 21.11
CA TYR A 52 -4.37 9.23 21.18
C TYR A 52 -4.65 9.73 22.61
N ASN A 53 -3.72 10.48 23.19
CA ASN A 53 -3.71 10.88 24.61
C ASN A 53 -3.70 9.71 25.63
N GLN A 54 -3.20 8.53 25.23
CA GLN A 54 -3.05 7.37 26.11
C GLN A 54 -1.64 6.79 26.00
N ASP A 55 -1.14 6.15 27.05
CA ASP A 55 0.22 5.59 27.06
C ASP A 55 0.32 4.22 26.37
N THR A 56 -0.80 3.50 26.24
CA THR A 56 -0.86 2.14 25.70
C THR A 56 -1.90 2.00 24.59
N LEU A 57 -1.83 0.89 23.84
CA LEU A 57 -2.89 0.51 22.91
C LEU A 57 -4.19 0.21 23.71
N PRO A 58 -5.35 0.80 23.36
CA PRO A 58 -6.59 0.54 24.07
C PRO A 58 -7.13 -0.87 23.80
N ASP A 59 -7.75 -1.52 24.78
CA ASP A 59 -8.28 -2.90 24.69
C ASP A 59 -9.36 -3.11 23.61
N ASN A 60 -9.90 -2.02 23.05
CA ASN A 60 -10.84 -2.05 21.93
C ASN A 60 -10.16 -2.26 20.57
N TRP A 61 -8.83 -2.32 20.56
CA TRP A 61 -8.02 -2.55 19.37
C TRP A 61 -7.21 -3.83 19.51
N ALA A 62 -7.07 -4.56 18.41
CA ALA A 62 -6.13 -5.67 18.30
C ALA A 62 -5.33 -5.56 17.01
N ILE A 63 -4.05 -5.90 17.09
CA ILE A 63 -3.14 -5.97 15.95
C ILE A 63 -2.53 -7.36 15.95
N ALA A 64 -2.95 -8.20 15.01
CA ALA A 64 -2.51 -9.58 14.87
C ALA A 64 -2.79 -10.07 13.46
N ASP A 65 -2.01 -11.04 12.97
CA ASP A 65 -2.23 -11.71 11.68
C ASP A 65 -2.39 -10.72 10.50
N ASP A 66 -1.57 -9.67 10.48
CA ASP A 66 -1.61 -8.56 9.50
C ASP A 66 -2.97 -7.84 9.43
N ILE A 67 -3.75 -7.86 10.51
CA ILE A 67 -5.03 -7.18 10.66
C ILE A 67 -4.95 -6.23 11.85
N ILE A 68 -5.43 -5.00 11.65
CA ILE A 68 -5.77 -4.06 12.71
C ILE A 68 -7.29 -4.06 12.84
N GLU A 69 -7.80 -4.56 13.97
CA GLU A 69 -9.23 -4.65 14.25
C GLU A 69 -9.65 -3.66 15.34
N CYS A 70 -10.74 -2.93 15.10
CA CYS A 70 -11.45 -2.15 16.11
C CYS A 70 -12.75 -2.88 16.48
N PHE A 71 -12.87 -3.35 17.71
CA PHE A 71 -13.99 -4.19 18.13
C PHE A 71 -15.30 -3.42 18.35
N GLY A 72 -15.27 -2.09 18.35
CA GLY A 72 -16.46 -1.25 18.60
C GLY A 72 -17.09 -1.43 19.98
N LYS A 73 -16.38 -2.03 20.95
CA LYS A 73 -16.88 -2.39 22.29
C LYS A 73 -16.83 -1.25 23.31
N ALA A 74 -16.13 -0.16 23.02
CA ALA A 74 -15.70 0.77 24.06
C ALA A 74 -16.56 2.03 24.26
N GLY A 75 -17.66 2.23 23.53
CA GLY A 75 -18.38 3.51 23.60
C GLY A 75 -17.41 4.69 23.38
N ASP A 76 -17.40 5.67 24.29
CA ASP A 76 -16.46 6.82 24.27
C ASP A 76 -14.99 6.46 24.63
N MET A 77 -14.71 5.21 25.04
CA MET A 77 -13.38 4.79 25.54
C MET A 77 -12.48 4.12 24.49
N GLY A 78 -12.93 3.99 23.24
CA GLY A 78 -12.15 3.31 22.18
C GLY A 78 -11.05 4.19 21.59
N GLY A 79 -11.42 5.44 21.27
CA GLY A 79 -10.53 6.46 20.73
C GLY A 79 -9.83 6.09 19.42
N ASP A 80 -9.09 7.07 18.90
CA ASP A 80 -8.17 6.87 17.79
C ASP A 80 -6.85 6.26 18.31
N ILE A 81 -6.19 5.47 17.47
CA ILE A 81 -4.82 5.00 17.71
C ILE A 81 -3.85 5.74 16.80
N ILE A 82 -2.63 5.93 17.29
CA ILE A 82 -1.53 6.58 16.58
C ILE A 82 -0.25 5.77 16.74
N THR A 83 0.71 5.97 15.86
CA THR A 83 2.04 5.41 16.00
C THR A 83 2.73 5.96 17.26
N GLN A 84 3.57 5.15 17.90
CA GLN A 84 4.42 5.64 18.98
C GLN A 84 5.53 6.56 18.45
N GLU A 85 6.09 6.23 17.30
CA GLU A 85 7.05 7.07 16.60
C GLU A 85 6.35 8.20 15.83
N GLN A 86 7.00 9.35 15.73
CA GLN A 86 6.57 10.48 14.92
C GLN A 86 7.38 10.51 13.63
N PHE A 87 6.67 10.58 12.50
CA PHE A 87 7.27 10.68 11.17
C PHE A 87 7.05 12.09 10.59
N ASP A 88 8.00 12.55 9.79
CA ASP A 88 7.91 13.82 9.03
C ASP A 88 7.84 13.53 7.53
N ASN A 89 8.91 12.95 6.96
CA ASN A 89 8.95 12.46 5.58
C ASN A 89 9.00 10.93 5.58
N PHE A 90 8.00 10.28 4.97
CA PHE A 90 7.84 8.83 4.92
C PHE A 90 7.20 8.39 3.61
#